data_AF-A0A7D5RG87-F1
#
_entry.id   AF-A0A7D5RG87-F1
#
_cell.length_a   1.000
_cell.length_b   1.000
_cell.length_c   1.000
_cell.angle_alpha   90.00
_cell.angle_beta   90.00
_cell.angle_gamma   90.00
#
_symmetry.space_group_name_H-M   'P 1'
#
loop_
_entity.id
_entity.type
_entity.pdbx_description
1 polymer ?
#
loop_
_entity_poly.entity_id
_entity_poly.type
_entity_poly.pdbx_seq_one_letter_code
_entity_poly.pdbx_strand_id
1 'polypeptide(L)'
;MKSRLLLVLFAFTILFPTSNVFAPPNANPDWPSAPYYPGPASIDFYKEGWAEYYDYKGAEWMETKKQEMFTAIEDGTLGEWSGEPTMAHSNVRTYYFYQGEIPNYEGKFIDQVIQEKFFSDMEHNLKNNQFPLGDGVTINFTFLLTVIAGIVIGIVFVIRRKRK
;
A
#
# COMPACT_ATOMS: atom_id res chain seq x y z
N MET A 1 39.50 -0.32 27.98
CA MET A 1 38.35 -1.23 28.24
C MET A 1 37.06 -0.79 27.53
N LYS A 2 36.71 0.50 27.51
CA LYS A 2 35.47 1.02 26.89
C LYS A 2 35.33 0.73 25.38
N SER A 3 36.43 0.80 24.63
CA SER A 3 36.45 0.56 23.17
C SER A 3 36.32 -0.92 22.78
N ARG A 4 36.70 -1.86 23.65
CA ARG A 4 36.53 -3.31 23.40
C ARG A 4 35.10 -3.77 23.65
N LEU A 5 34.40 -3.16 24.61
CA LEU A 5 32.99 -3.42 24.89
C LEU A 5 32.07 -2.95 23.73
N LEU A 6 32.41 -1.81 23.12
CA LEU A 6 31.70 -1.25 21.97
C LEU A 6 31.78 -2.16 20.74
N LEU A 7 32.94 -2.76 20.47
CA LEU A 7 33.12 -3.71 19.37
C LEU A 7 32.32 -5.00 19.58
N VAL A 8 32.21 -5.47 20.83
CA VAL A 8 31.41 -6.67 21.16
C VAL A 8 29.91 -6.39 21.01
N LEU A 9 29.42 -5.23 21.45
CA LEU A 9 28.03 -4.83 21.27
C LEU A 9 27.67 -4.66 19.78
N PHE A 10 28.57 -4.07 18.99
CA PHE A 10 28.39 -3.91 17.54
C PHE A 10 28.43 -5.25 16.80
N ALA A 11 29.28 -6.19 17.21
CA ALA A 11 29.28 -7.55 16.67
C ALA A 11 27.97 -8.30 17.00
N PHE A 12 27.39 -8.03 18.18
CA PHE A 12 26.11 -8.62 18.59
C PHE A 12 24.94 -8.14 17.71
N THR A 13 24.89 -6.86 17.31
CA THR A 13 23.81 -6.36 16.44
C THR A 13 23.87 -6.91 15.01
N ILE A 14 25.02 -7.41 14.56
CA ILE A 14 25.20 -8.03 13.24
C ILE A 14 24.80 -9.52 13.27
N LEU A 15 25.04 -10.21 14.40
CA LEU A 15 24.77 -11.65 14.55
C LEU A 15 23.31 -11.98 14.86
N PHE A 16 22.53 -11.01 15.34
CA PHE A 16 21.10 -11.16 15.64
C PHE A 16 20.30 -10.17 14.79
N PRO A 17 20.06 -10.44 13.50
CA PRO A 17 19.16 -9.61 12.70
C PRO A 17 17.80 -9.58 13.39
N THR A 18 17.32 -8.39 13.74
CA THR A 18 15.96 -8.20 14.21
C THR A 18 15.03 -8.56 13.06
N SER A 19 14.39 -9.72 13.14
CA SER A 19 13.26 -10.02 12.26
C SER A 19 12.08 -9.15 12.69
N ASN A 20 11.47 -8.45 11.74
CA ASN A 20 10.16 -7.87 11.97
C ASN A 20 9.20 -9.05 12.19
N VAL A 21 8.79 -9.29 13.43
CA VAL A 21 7.72 -10.22 13.74
C VAL A 21 6.43 -9.49 13.39
N PHE A 22 5.86 -9.82 12.23
CA PHE A 22 4.55 -9.29 11.84
C PHE A 22 3.51 -9.82 12.83
N ALA A 23 2.78 -8.89 13.46
CA ALA A 23 1.66 -9.25 14.31
C ALA A 23 0.62 -10.01 13.46
N PRO A 24 0.07 -11.13 13.96
CA PRO A 24 -1.05 -11.77 13.30
C PRO A 24 -2.19 -10.77 13.12
N PRO A 25 -3.00 -10.88 12.05
CA PRO A 25 -4.12 -9.96 11.86
C PRO A 25 -5.07 -9.99 13.05
N ASN A 26 -5.72 -8.87 13.30
CA ASN A 26 -6.90 -8.87 14.17
C ASN A 26 -7.92 -9.87 13.60
N ALA A 27 -8.52 -10.67 14.48
CA ALA A 27 -9.56 -11.60 14.06
C ALA A 27 -10.70 -10.83 13.37
N ASN A 28 -11.12 -11.29 12.20
CA ASN A 28 -12.32 -10.82 11.52
C ASN A 28 -13.46 -11.82 11.83
N PRO A 29 -14.29 -11.57 12.86
CA PRO A 29 -15.30 -12.54 13.29
C PRO A 29 -16.38 -12.76 12.23
N ASP A 30 -16.60 -11.77 11.35
CA ASP A 30 -17.56 -11.86 10.25
C ASP A 30 -17.02 -12.64 9.04
N TRP A 31 -15.71 -12.62 8.80
CA TRP A 31 -15.04 -13.38 7.74
C TRP A 31 -13.77 -14.08 8.27
N PRO A 32 -13.93 -15.24 8.95
CA PRO A 32 -12.80 -15.91 9.60
C PRO A 32 -11.69 -16.39 8.65
N SER A 33 -12.02 -16.60 7.37
CA SER A 33 -11.06 -16.99 6.33
C SER A 33 -10.52 -15.79 5.54
N ALA A 34 -10.70 -14.57 6.03
CA ALA A 34 -10.21 -13.36 5.35
C ALA A 34 -8.69 -13.47 5.09
N PRO A 35 -8.25 -13.19 3.84
CA PRO A 35 -6.84 -13.20 3.50
C PRO A 35 -6.06 -12.15 4.30
N TYR A 36 -4.86 -12.53 4.74
CA TYR A 36 -3.95 -11.63 5.45
C TYR A 36 -3.05 -10.88 4.46
N TYR A 37 -3.01 -9.56 4.59
CA TYR A 37 -2.20 -8.69 3.75
C TYR A 37 -1.08 -8.03 4.57
N PRO A 38 0.14 -8.60 4.61
CA PRO A 38 1.24 -8.12 5.46
C PRO A 38 1.87 -6.80 4.97
N GLY A 39 1.43 -6.25 3.84
CA GLY A 39 2.02 -5.07 3.25
C GLY A 39 1.11 -4.39 2.23
N PRO A 40 1.57 -3.24 1.70
CA PRO A 40 0.86 -2.55 0.65
C PRO A 40 0.76 -3.44 -0.60
N ALA A 41 -0.47 -3.68 -1.05
CA ALA A 41 -0.74 -4.41 -2.29
C ALA A 41 -1.29 -3.48 -3.39
N SER A 42 -1.35 -3.97 -4.62
CA SER A 42 -2.03 -3.27 -5.71
C SER A 42 -3.54 -3.20 -5.45
N ILE A 43 -4.20 -2.20 -6.03
CA ILE A 43 -5.66 -2.09 -5.91
C ILE A 43 -6.38 -3.24 -6.57
N ASP A 44 -5.89 -3.72 -7.72
CA ASP A 44 -6.48 -4.88 -8.38
C ASP A 44 -6.43 -6.11 -7.48
N PHE A 45 -5.34 -6.27 -6.73
CA PHE A 45 -5.23 -7.34 -5.72
C PHE A 45 -6.22 -7.16 -4.58
N TYR A 46 -6.46 -5.93 -4.09
CA TYR A 46 -7.52 -5.70 -3.09
C TYR A 46 -8.91 -5.96 -3.68
N LYS A 47 -9.20 -5.53 -4.92
CA LYS A 47 -10.48 -5.78 -5.58
C LYS A 47 -10.76 -7.27 -5.73
N GLU A 48 -9.78 -8.03 -6.18
CA GLU A 48 -9.85 -9.49 -6.33
C GLU A 48 -10.04 -10.16 -4.96
N GLY A 49 -9.23 -9.79 -3.97
CA GLY A 49 -9.36 -10.35 -2.63
C GLY A 49 -10.71 -10.05 -1.97
N TRP A 50 -11.29 -8.87 -2.20
CA TRP A 50 -12.63 -8.54 -1.72
C TRP A 50 -13.75 -9.22 -2.54
N ALA A 51 -13.50 -9.69 -3.76
CA ALA A 51 -14.48 -10.48 -4.50
C ALA A 51 -14.80 -11.80 -3.77
N GLU A 52 -13.81 -12.44 -3.14
CA GLU A 52 -14.03 -13.64 -2.32
C GLU A 52 -15.00 -13.41 -1.16
N TYR A 53 -15.02 -12.20 -0.59
CA TYR A 53 -15.96 -11.84 0.47
C TYR A 53 -17.42 -11.81 -0.05
N TYR A 54 -17.62 -11.27 -1.25
CA TYR A 54 -18.94 -11.27 -1.89
C TYR A 54 -19.43 -12.69 -2.16
N ASP A 55 -18.55 -13.57 -2.65
CA ASP A 55 -18.87 -14.98 -2.87
C ASP A 55 -19.17 -15.72 -1.57
N TYR A 56 -18.44 -15.42 -0.49
CA TYR A 56 -18.65 -16.00 0.83
C TYR A 56 -19.99 -15.61 1.46
N LYS A 57 -20.39 -14.33 1.36
CA LYS A 57 -21.65 -13.83 1.93
C LYS A 57 -22.87 -14.12 1.05
N GLY A 58 -22.66 -14.13 -0.26
CA GLY A 58 -23.71 -14.30 -1.26
C GLY A 58 -24.36 -12.97 -1.67
N ALA A 59 -24.77 -12.94 -2.94
CA ALA A 59 -25.29 -11.74 -3.61
C ALA A 59 -26.50 -11.11 -2.92
N GLU A 60 -27.50 -11.91 -2.51
CA GLU A 60 -28.72 -11.40 -1.88
C GLU A 60 -28.43 -10.63 -0.58
N TRP A 61 -27.55 -11.18 0.25
CA TRP A 61 -27.15 -10.53 1.50
C TRP A 61 -26.34 -9.27 1.23
N MET A 62 -25.39 -9.33 0.29
CA MET A 62 -24.54 -8.19 -0.08
C MET A 62 -25.36 -7.02 -0.64
N GLU A 63 -26.38 -7.29 -1.46
CA GLU A 63 -27.27 -6.26 -2.00
C GLU A 63 -28.20 -5.69 -0.92
N THR A 64 -28.71 -6.53 0.00
CA THR A 64 -29.50 -6.03 1.14
C THR A 64 -28.69 -5.06 1.99
N LYS A 65 -27.44 -5.43 2.32
CA LYS A 65 -26.54 -4.57 3.10
C LYS A 65 -26.09 -3.33 2.34
N LYS A 66 -25.99 -3.39 1.02
CA LYS A 66 -25.76 -2.20 0.18
C LYS A 66 -26.88 -1.18 0.33
N GLN A 67 -28.13 -1.62 0.31
CA GLN A 67 -29.28 -0.72 0.45
C GLN A 67 -29.32 -0.09 1.86
N GLU A 68 -29.10 -0.89 2.91
CA GLU A 68 -28.98 -0.36 4.28
C GLU A 68 -27.86 0.69 4.39
N MET A 69 -26.72 0.43 3.76
CA MET A 69 -25.58 1.35 3.73
C MET A 69 -25.92 2.65 3.00
N PHE A 70 -26.61 2.59 1.85
CA PHE A 70 -27.02 3.79 1.12
C PHE A 70 -28.00 4.64 1.93
N THR A 71 -28.98 4.03 2.58
CA THR A 71 -29.84 4.76 3.53
C THR A 71 -29.02 5.44 4.62
N ALA A 72 -28.03 4.74 5.20
CA ALA A 72 -27.16 5.31 6.23
C ALA A 72 -26.26 6.46 5.69
N ILE A 73 -25.89 6.44 4.42
CA ILE A 73 -25.17 7.55 3.76
C ILE A 73 -26.10 8.75 3.59
N GLU A 74 -27.31 8.54 3.09
CA GLU A 74 -28.33 9.58 2.88
C GLU A 74 -28.72 10.26 4.20
N ASP A 75 -28.88 9.47 5.26
CA ASP A 75 -29.24 9.95 6.60
C ASP A 75 -28.05 10.52 7.39
N GLY A 76 -26.82 10.40 6.88
CA GLY A 76 -25.60 10.85 7.57
C GLY A 76 -25.19 9.99 8.76
N THR A 77 -25.68 8.75 8.86
CA THR A 77 -25.49 7.79 9.96
C THR A 77 -24.51 6.65 9.62
N LEU A 78 -23.75 6.78 8.52
CA LEU A 78 -22.81 5.74 8.06
C LEU A 78 -21.81 5.27 9.13
N GLY A 79 -21.34 6.16 9.99
CA GLY A 79 -20.40 5.82 11.07
C GLY A 79 -21.03 4.89 12.12
N GLU A 80 -22.30 5.12 12.44
CA GLU A 80 -23.07 4.29 13.39
C GLU A 80 -23.41 2.94 12.77
N TRP A 81 -23.85 2.93 11.50
CA TRP A 81 -24.08 1.70 10.76
C TRP A 81 -22.81 0.84 10.66
N SER A 82 -21.66 1.45 10.35
CA SER A 82 -20.39 0.73 10.23
C SER A 82 -19.81 0.24 11.57
N GLY A 83 -20.28 0.78 12.70
CA GLY A 83 -19.78 0.51 14.04
C GLY A 83 -20.22 -0.82 14.67
N GLU A 84 -20.83 -1.73 13.90
CA GLU A 84 -21.33 -3.00 14.40
C GLU A 84 -20.20 -3.91 14.94
N PRO A 85 -20.38 -4.58 16.10
CA PRO A 85 -19.38 -5.45 16.72
C PRO A 85 -18.88 -6.61 15.85
N THR A 86 -19.68 -7.08 14.90
CA THR A 86 -19.35 -8.21 14.04
C THR A 86 -18.35 -7.84 12.93
N MET A 87 -18.14 -6.56 12.65
CA MET A 87 -17.41 -6.05 11.47
C MET A 87 -18.11 -6.30 10.12
N ALA A 88 -19.31 -6.89 10.09
CA ALA A 88 -20.03 -7.20 8.85
C ALA A 88 -20.27 -5.94 7.99
N HIS A 89 -20.81 -4.89 8.60
CA HIS A 89 -21.05 -3.61 7.91
C HIS A 89 -19.76 -2.94 7.44
N SER A 90 -18.69 -3.02 8.24
CA SER A 90 -17.37 -2.52 7.85
C SER A 90 -16.81 -3.27 6.63
N ASN A 91 -16.95 -4.59 6.58
CA ASN A 91 -16.52 -5.42 5.46
C ASN A 91 -17.33 -5.10 4.19
N VAL A 92 -18.66 -4.98 4.30
CA VAL A 92 -19.55 -4.58 3.19
C VAL A 92 -19.15 -3.21 2.64
N ARG A 93 -18.94 -2.23 3.51
CA ARG A 93 -18.48 -0.91 3.11
C ARG A 93 -17.14 -0.97 2.40
N THR A 94 -16.20 -1.73 2.95
CA THR A 94 -14.86 -1.87 2.37
C THR A 94 -14.92 -2.51 0.99
N TYR A 95 -15.73 -3.54 0.80
CA TYR A 95 -16.02 -4.14 -0.50
C TYR A 95 -16.49 -3.08 -1.51
N TYR A 96 -17.59 -2.38 -1.24
CA TYR A 96 -18.16 -1.41 -2.18
C TYR A 96 -17.25 -0.19 -2.43
N PHE A 97 -16.42 0.17 -1.46
CA PHE A 97 -15.39 1.20 -1.65
C PHE A 97 -14.33 0.74 -2.67
N TYR A 98 -13.81 -0.48 -2.56
CA TYR A 98 -12.84 -1.01 -3.53
C TYR A 98 -13.45 -1.25 -4.91
N GLN A 99 -14.76 -1.55 -5.01
CA GLN A 99 -15.48 -1.57 -6.29
C GLN A 99 -15.70 -0.17 -6.88
N GLY A 100 -15.42 0.90 -6.14
CA GLY A 100 -15.59 2.28 -6.59
C GLY A 100 -17.04 2.77 -6.56
N GLU A 101 -17.93 2.05 -5.89
CA GLU A 101 -19.35 2.40 -5.82
C GLU A 101 -19.67 3.44 -4.74
N ILE A 102 -18.81 3.55 -3.72
CA ILE A 102 -18.95 4.53 -2.64
C ILE A 102 -17.63 5.25 -2.38
N PRO A 103 -17.68 6.48 -1.84
CA PRO A 103 -16.49 7.16 -1.34
C PRO A 103 -16.02 6.60 0.02
N ASN A 104 -14.78 6.92 0.38
CA ASN A 104 -14.27 6.74 1.74
C ASN A 104 -14.94 7.74 2.72
N TYR A 105 -14.51 7.74 3.99
CA TYR A 105 -15.09 8.63 5.02
C TYR A 105 -14.78 10.11 4.78
N GLU A 106 -13.82 10.43 3.90
CA GLU A 106 -13.44 11.78 3.51
C GLU A 106 -14.15 12.24 2.22
N GLY A 107 -15.08 11.44 1.68
CA GLY A 107 -15.79 11.74 0.45
C GLY A 107 -15.00 11.44 -0.83
N LYS A 108 -13.89 10.69 -0.75
CA LYS A 108 -13.03 10.37 -1.89
C LYS A 108 -13.26 8.97 -2.42
N PHE A 109 -13.44 8.83 -3.72
CA PHE A 109 -13.53 7.54 -4.39
C PHE A 109 -12.16 6.88 -4.51
N ILE A 110 -12.14 5.56 -4.73
CA ILE A 110 -10.90 4.78 -4.78
C ILE A 110 -9.88 5.34 -5.79
N ASP A 111 -10.35 5.78 -6.96
CA ASP A 111 -9.48 6.36 -8.00
C ASP A 111 -8.81 7.66 -7.53
N GLN A 112 -9.53 8.49 -6.77
CA GLN A 112 -8.99 9.71 -6.18
C GLN A 112 -7.96 9.39 -5.10
N VAL A 113 -8.23 8.40 -4.24
CA VAL A 113 -7.29 7.95 -3.21
C VAL A 113 -6.00 7.40 -3.83
N ILE A 114 -6.10 6.64 -4.92
CA ILE A 114 -4.94 6.13 -5.67
C ILE A 114 -4.11 7.29 -6.21
N GLN A 115 -4.77 8.24 -6.87
CA GLN A 115 -4.10 9.39 -7.46
C GLN A 115 -3.37 10.21 -6.40
N GLU A 116 -4.02 10.51 -5.29
CA GLU A 116 -3.40 11.25 -4.18
C GLU A 116 -2.23 10.50 -3.57
N LYS A 117 -2.36 9.19 -3.35
CA LYS A 117 -1.27 8.35 -2.84
C LYS A 117 -0.07 8.39 -3.79
N PHE A 118 -0.30 8.27 -5.10
CA PHE A 118 0.76 8.36 -6.10
C PHE A 118 1.51 9.69 -6.02
N PHE A 119 0.79 10.82 -5.97
CA PHE A 119 1.43 12.14 -5.87
C PHE A 119 2.16 12.34 -4.54
N SER A 120 1.58 11.87 -3.44
CA SER A 120 2.21 11.91 -2.10
C SER A 120 3.50 11.10 -2.07
N ASP A 121 3.48 9.87 -2.59
CA ASP A 121 4.65 8.99 -2.66
C ASP A 121 5.72 9.61 -3.57
N MET A 122 5.33 10.22 -4.70
CA MET A 122 6.25 10.94 -5.58
C MET A 122 6.88 12.15 -4.88
N GLU A 123 6.09 12.95 -4.16
CA GLU A 123 6.59 14.12 -3.42
C GLU A 123 7.58 13.69 -2.31
N HIS A 124 7.25 12.63 -1.57
CA HIS A 124 8.13 12.05 -0.56
C HIS A 124 9.45 11.58 -1.16
N ASN A 125 9.40 10.84 -2.27
CA ASN A 125 10.57 10.35 -2.97
C ASN A 125 11.44 11.50 -3.49
N LEU A 126 10.84 12.53 -4.10
CA LEU A 126 11.56 13.72 -4.58
C LEU A 126 12.28 14.45 -3.42
N LYS A 127 11.60 14.64 -2.28
CA LYS A 127 12.20 15.25 -1.07
C LYS A 127 13.40 14.46 -0.55
N ASN A 128 13.38 13.14 -0.71
CA ASN A 128 14.44 12.24 -0.26
C ASN A 128 15.48 11.91 -1.34
N ASN A 129 15.46 12.60 -2.49
CA ASN A 129 16.34 12.35 -3.62
C ASN A 129 16.29 10.88 -4.09
N GLN A 130 15.08 10.31 -4.08
CA GLN A 130 14.76 8.95 -4.47
C GLN A 130 13.87 8.96 -5.71
N PHE A 131 14.06 8.01 -6.61
CA PHE A 131 13.21 7.75 -7.76
C PHE A 131 12.63 6.34 -7.62
N PRO A 132 11.29 6.18 -7.61
CA PRO A 132 10.69 4.87 -7.50
C PRO A 132 10.89 4.08 -8.80
N LEU A 133 11.35 2.84 -8.67
CA LEU A 133 11.50 1.89 -9.79
C LEU A 133 10.37 0.85 -9.84
N GLY A 134 9.44 0.86 -8.86
CA GLY A 134 8.40 -0.16 -8.67
C GLY A 134 8.69 -1.07 -7.46
N ASP A 135 7.67 -1.77 -6.97
CA ASP A 135 7.77 -2.81 -5.91
C ASP A 135 8.55 -2.42 -4.64
N GLY A 136 8.43 -1.15 -4.22
CA GLY A 136 9.15 -0.63 -3.05
C GLY A 136 10.65 -0.40 -3.27
N VAL A 137 11.15 -0.54 -4.50
CA VAL A 137 12.52 -0.24 -4.88
C VAL A 137 12.63 1.23 -5.26
N THR A 138 13.61 1.93 -4.67
CA THR A 138 13.97 3.30 -5.03
C THR A 138 15.45 3.37 -5.42
N ILE A 139 15.79 4.27 -6.35
CA ILE A 139 17.17 4.62 -6.70
C ILE A 139 17.44 6.06 -6.33
N ASN A 140 18.65 6.34 -5.83
CA ASN A 140 19.04 7.72 -5.55
C ASN A 140 19.12 8.51 -6.87
N PHE A 141 18.44 9.65 -6.93
CA PHE A 141 18.31 10.47 -8.14
C PHE A 141 19.68 10.98 -8.63
N THR A 142 20.56 11.38 -7.70
CA THR A 142 21.94 11.80 -8.02
C THR A 142 22.74 10.67 -8.62
N PHE A 143 22.60 9.45 -8.08
CA PHE A 143 23.25 8.27 -8.62
C PHE A 143 22.75 7.97 -10.04
N LEU A 144 21.44 7.99 -10.27
CA LEU A 144 20.84 7.80 -11.59
C LEU A 144 21.40 8.81 -12.62
N LEU A 145 21.42 10.11 -12.27
CA LEU A 145 21.96 11.14 -13.16
C LEU A 145 23.45 10.95 -13.45
N THR A 146 24.24 10.53 -12.46
CA THR A 146 25.67 10.27 -12.64
C THR A 146 25.92 9.12 -13.61
N VAL A 147 25.13 8.05 -13.53
CA VAL A 147 25.20 6.91 -14.46
C VAL A 147 24.85 7.37 -15.89
N ILE A 148 23.74 8.11 -16.05
CA ILE A 148 23.31 8.63 -17.37
C ILE A 148 24.38 9.55 -17.97
N ALA A 149 24.94 10.47 -17.18
CA ALA A 149 25.99 11.37 -17.63
C ALA A 149 27.23 10.61 -18.10
N GLY A 150 27.65 9.58 -17.36
CA GLY A 150 28.77 8.71 -17.73
C GLY A 150 28.53 7.99 -19.07
N ILE A 151 27.33 7.44 -19.28
CA ILE A 151 26.93 6.79 -20.54
C ILE A 151 27.00 7.78 -21.71
N VAL A 152 26.43 8.98 -21.55
CA VAL A 152 26.45 10.02 -22.59
C VAL A 152 27.87 10.42 -22.94
N ILE A 153 28.74 10.64 -21.95
CA ILE A 153 30.16 10.97 -22.18
C ILE A 153 30.86 9.84 -22.95
N GLY A 154 30.62 8.57 -22.57
CA GLY A 154 31.18 7.41 -23.25
C GLY A 154 30.74 7.32 -24.71
N ILE A 155 29.45 7.50 -24.99
CA ILE A 155 28.90 7.52 -26.36
C ILE A 155 29.54 8.64 -27.19
N VAL A 156 29.59 9.86 -26.66
CA VAL A 156 30.20 11.01 -27.33
C VAL A 156 31.68 10.75 -27.62
N PHE A 157 32.42 10.13 -26.69
CA PHE A 157 33.82 9.78 -26.88
C PHE A 157 34.02 8.75 -27.99
N VAL A 158 33.22 7.68 -28.02
CA VAL A 158 33.27 6.65 -29.07
C VAL A 158 32.94 7.24 -30.45
N ILE A 159 31.90 8.07 -30.55
CA ILE A 159 31.53 8.74 -31.80
C ILE A 159 32.65 9.67 -32.28
N ARG A 160 33.24 10.46 -31.37
CA ARG A 160 34.38 11.35 -31.71
C ARG A 160 35.60 10.57 -32.17
N ARG A 161 35.91 9.42 -31.55
CA ARG A 161 37.04 8.56 -31.94
C ARG A 161 36.84 7.91 -33.31
N LYS A 162 35.60 7.56 -33.68
CA LYS A 162 35.28 6.99 -35.00
C LYS A 162 35.28 8.02 -36.15
N ARG A 163 35.21 9.32 -35.84
CA ARG A 163 35.24 10.41 -36.83
C ARG A 163 36.63 10.98 -37.09
N LYS A 164 37.64 10.56 -36.32
CA LYS A 164 39.06 10.82 -36.59
C LYS A 164 39.67 9.59 -37.25
#